data_AF-A0A662HW12-F1
#
_entry.id   AF-A0A662HW12-F1
#
_cell.length_a   1.000
_cell.length_b   1.000
_cell.length_c   1.000
_cell.angle_alpha   90.00
_cell.angle_beta   90.00
_cell.angle_gamma   90.00
#
_symmetry.space_group_name_H-M   'P 1'
#
loop_
_entity.id
_entity.type
_entity.pdbx_description
1 polymer ?
#
loop_
_entity_poly.entity_id
_entity_poly.type
_entity_poly.pdbx_seq_one_letter_code
_entity_poly.pdbx_strand_id
1 'polypeptide(L)'
;MHGIREYFNLSKKKLNDYILAELVQRAEEAAGITCGYADRYVCTMGGLAYMDFRGKLYHKPLRKEPLATYERLDQYVDYIPLIIAYLGVRRDSGSVHKKFRSAYMAELKLVKEGKLDPKKAKILRAMRIVGLTAVKGKYALLEENWEEFGRLMNINHKWVNIAMKLAGFEHGAGYYNNSVINYALRNGALGAKLSGAGGGGSVIILTEPDKEKVLAEKLENYMKSLGLASSKVYFFKLSKEGAKTEEI
;
A
#
# COMPACT_ATOMS: atom_id res chain seq x y z
N MET A 1 -7.19 -19.37 -4.32
CA MET A 1 -6.10 -20.38 -4.26
C MET A 1 -6.19 -21.31 -3.05
N HIS A 2 -6.51 -20.83 -1.83
CA HIS A 2 -6.67 -21.72 -0.67
C HIS A 2 -7.76 -22.79 -0.90
N GLY A 3 -8.94 -22.40 -1.41
CA GLY A 3 -10.01 -23.35 -1.74
C GLY A 3 -9.58 -24.46 -2.70
N ILE A 4 -8.80 -24.13 -3.74
CA ILE A 4 -8.25 -25.14 -4.67
C ILE A 4 -7.26 -26.06 -3.97
N ARG A 5 -6.37 -25.51 -3.12
CA ARG A 5 -5.42 -26.31 -2.33
C ARG A 5 -6.15 -27.31 -1.45
N GLU A 6 -7.22 -26.88 -0.77
CA GLU A 6 -7.99 -27.74 0.13
C GLU A 6 -8.84 -28.77 -0.65
N TYR A 7 -9.62 -28.33 -1.64
CA TYR A 7 -10.52 -29.18 -2.42
C TYR A 7 -9.80 -30.35 -3.11
N PHE A 8 -8.60 -30.11 -3.66
CA PHE A 8 -7.80 -31.15 -4.31
C PHE A 8 -6.79 -31.83 -3.36
N ASN A 9 -6.87 -31.58 -2.05
CA ASN A 9 -5.95 -32.10 -1.04
C ASN A 9 -4.45 -31.92 -1.41
N LEU A 10 -4.11 -30.73 -1.93
CA LEU A 10 -2.76 -30.44 -2.37
C LEU A 10 -1.85 -30.15 -1.16
N SER A 11 -0.60 -30.62 -1.22
CA SER A 11 0.35 -30.53 -0.11
C SER A 11 0.55 -29.10 0.41
N LYS A 12 0.16 -28.84 1.67
CA LYS A 12 0.39 -27.57 2.38
C LYS A 12 1.88 -27.26 2.57
N LYS A 13 2.76 -28.28 2.58
CA LYS A 13 4.22 -28.10 2.63
C LYS A 13 4.79 -27.58 1.30
N LYS A 14 4.34 -28.15 0.18
CA LYS A 14 4.78 -27.77 -1.18
C LYS A 14 4.12 -26.47 -1.66
N LEU A 15 2.82 -26.32 -1.40
CA LEU A 15 2.01 -25.14 -1.66
C LEU A 15 1.73 -24.40 -0.35
N ASN A 16 2.79 -24.05 0.36
CA ASN A 16 2.69 -23.18 1.53
C ASN A 16 2.28 -21.76 1.12
N ASP A 17 1.97 -20.93 2.09
CA ASP A 17 1.35 -19.62 1.85
C ASP A 17 2.24 -18.66 1.04
N TYR A 18 3.58 -18.75 1.18
CA TYR A 18 4.50 -18.00 0.31
C TYR A 18 4.35 -18.43 -1.15
N ILE A 19 4.32 -19.73 -1.41
CA ILE A 19 4.14 -20.26 -2.76
C ILE A 19 2.74 -19.95 -3.29
N LEU A 20 1.70 -19.99 -2.46
CA LEU A 20 0.35 -19.60 -2.89
C LEU A 20 0.28 -18.13 -3.29
N ALA A 21 0.82 -17.22 -2.48
CA ALA A 21 0.88 -15.80 -2.82
C ALA A 21 1.59 -15.58 -4.16
N GLU A 22 2.70 -16.27 -4.38
CA GLU A 22 3.42 -16.26 -5.66
C GLU A 22 2.63 -16.85 -6.83
N LEU A 23 1.82 -17.89 -6.62
CA LEU A 23 0.97 -18.44 -7.68
C LEU A 23 -0.19 -17.50 -8.04
N VAL A 24 -0.76 -16.79 -7.05
CA VAL A 24 -1.78 -15.76 -7.29
C VAL A 24 -1.24 -14.69 -8.23
N GLN A 25 0.00 -14.21 -8.01
CA GLN A 25 0.66 -13.26 -8.92
C GLN A 25 0.63 -13.72 -10.39
N ARG A 26 0.95 -14.99 -10.61
CA ARG A 26 1.07 -15.55 -11.96
C ARG A 26 -0.29 -15.71 -12.62
N ALA A 27 -1.32 -16.03 -11.84
CA ALA A 27 -2.69 -16.02 -12.30
C ALA A 27 -3.13 -14.58 -12.70
N GLU A 28 -2.80 -13.57 -11.90
CA GLU A 28 -3.07 -12.15 -12.24
C GLU A 28 -2.38 -11.72 -13.53
N GLU A 29 -1.10 -12.08 -13.71
CA GLU A 29 -0.35 -11.80 -14.93
C GLU A 29 -0.91 -12.51 -16.16
N ALA A 30 -1.30 -13.79 -16.02
CA ALA A 30 -1.96 -14.54 -17.08
C ALA A 30 -3.31 -13.92 -17.47
N ALA A 31 -3.99 -13.26 -16.53
CA ALA A 31 -5.22 -12.49 -16.76
C ALA A 31 -4.97 -11.06 -17.29
N GLY A 32 -3.71 -10.67 -17.54
CA GLY A 32 -3.36 -9.34 -18.04
C GLY A 32 -3.41 -8.22 -17.00
N ILE A 33 -3.49 -8.56 -15.71
CA ILE A 33 -3.61 -7.60 -14.61
C ILE A 33 -2.22 -7.20 -14.12
N THR A 34 -1.93 -5.89 -14.09
CA THR A 34 -0.67 -5.36 -13.55
C THR A 34 -0.86 -4.90 -12.10
N CYS A 35 -0.34 -5.66 -11.14
CA CYS A 35 -0.40 -5.36 -9.70
C CYS A 35 0.98 -5.32 -9.05
N GLY A 36 1.05 -4.69 -7.87
CA GLY A 36 2.21 -4.81 -6.97
C GLY A 36 2.27 -6.18 -6.28
N TYR A 37 3.20 -6.36 -5.33
CA TYR A 37 3.39 -7.63 -4.62
C TYR A 37 2.62 -7.76 -3.30
N ALA A 38 2.29 -6.66 -2.63
CA ALA A 38 1.86 -6.69 -1.23
C ALA A 38 0.54 -7.44 -1.02
N ASP A 39 -0.47 -7.09 -1.82
CA ASP A 39 -1.87 -7.49 -1.60
C ASP A 39 -2.03 -9.01 -1.51
N ARG A 40 -1.44 -9.75 -2.45
CA ARG A 40 -1.49 -11.23 -2.48
C ARG A 40 -0.89 -11.89 -1.25
N TYR A 41 0.19 -11.35 -0.69
CA TYR A 41 0.79 -11.89 0.53
C TYR A 41 -0.09 -11.58 1.74
N VAL A 42 -0.58 -10.34 1.87
CA VAL A 42 -1.47 -9.95 2.98
C VAL A 42 -2.79 -10.71 2.95
N CYS A 43 -3.41 -10.87 1.78
CA CYS A 43 -4.62 -11.67 1.63
C CYS A 43 -4.40 -13.14 2.01
N THR A 44 -3.21 -13.69 1.78
CA THR A 44 -2.89 -15.09 2.09
C THR A 44 -2.52 -15.27 3.57
N MET A 45 -1.69 -14.39 4.12
CA MET A 45 -1.06 -14.58 5.45
C MET A 45 -1.71 -13.76 6.56
N GLY A 46 -2.37 -12.65 6.24
CA GLY A 46 -3.09 -11.77 7.16
C GLY A 46 -2.25 -11.13 8.27
N GLY A 47 -2.94 -10.38 9.15
CA GLY A 47 -2.31 -9.66 10.25
C GLY A 47 -1.67 -8.34 9.85
N LEU A 48 -0.94 -7.76 10.81
CA LEU A 48 -0.11 -6.57 10.61
C LEU A 48 1.28 -7.05 10.26
N ALA A 49 1.82 -6.63 9.11
CA ALA A 49 3.11 -7.13 8.67
C ALA A 49 4.06 -6.05 8.15
N TYR A 50 5.32 -6.18 8.53
CA TYR A 50 6.41 -5.58 7.77
C TYR A 50 6.77 -6.52 6.62
N MET A 51 6.80 -5.96 5.41
CA MET A 51 7.07 -6.72 4.20
C MET A 51 8.29 -6.16 3.49
N ASP A 52 9.17 -7.05 3.06
CA ASP A 52 10.37 -6.69 2.32
C ASP A 52 10.45 -7.44 1.00
N PHE A 53 10.60 -6.67 -0.08
CA PHE A 53 10.65 -7.12 -1.46
C PHE A 53 12.01 -6.86 -2.11
N ARG A 54 13.07 -6.60 -1.32
CA ARG A 54 14.43 -6.44 -1.86
C ARG A 54 14.80 -7.64 -2.74
N GLY A 55 15.30 -7.36 -3.94
CA GLY A 55 15.61 -8.37 -4.94
C GLY A 55 14.42 -8.88 -5.77
N LYS A 56 13.20 -8.40 -5.52
CA LYS A 56 11.97 -8.81 -6.21
C LYS A 56 11.32 -7.63 -6.94
N LEU A 57 11.62 -7.50 -8.24
CA LEU A 57 11.20 -6.34 -9.04
C LEU A 57 10.62 -6.72 -10.39
N TYR A 58 11.11 -7.80 -11.00
CA TYR A 58 10.87 -8.12 -12.41
C TYR A 58 9.73 -9.09 -12.62
N HIS A 59 9.13 -9.62 -11.55
CA HIS A 59 8.08 -10.62 -11.65
C HIS A 59 8.59 -11.88 -12.39
N LYS A 60 9.81 -12.33 -12.06
CA LYS A 60 10.41 -13.48 -12.75
C LYS A 60 9.64 -14.77 -12.45
N PRO A 61 9.81 -15.84 -13.25
CA PRO A 61 9.26 -17.15 -12.94
C PRO A 61 9.54 -17.62 -11.51
N LEU A 62 8.70 -18.53 -10.99
CA LEU A 62 8.83 -18.99 -9.60
C LEU A 62 10.24 -19.55 -9.39
N ARG A 63 10.86 -19.21 -8.24
CA ARG A 63 12.26 -19.55 -7.90
C ARG A 63 13.34 -18.80 -8.70
N LYS A 64 13.00 -17.81 -9.54
CA LYS A 64 13.97 -16.94 -10.22
C LYS A 64 14.16 -15.57 -9.57
N GLU A 65 13.37 -15.28 -8.54
CA GLU A 65 13.50 -14.16 -7.62
C GLU A 65 13.30 -14.68 -6.18
N PRO A 66 13.82 -13.97 -5.17
CA PRO A 66 13.54 -14.32 -3.78
C PRO A 66 12.04 -14.24 -3.45
N LEU A 67 11.64 -14.99 -2.43
CA LEU A 67 10.36 -14.79 -1.75
C LEU A 67 10.43 -13.47 -0.96
N ALA A 68 9.29 -12.82 -0.76
CA ALA A 68 9.23 -11.67 0.12
C ALA A 68 9.45 -12.09 1.58
N THR A 69 10.07 -11.24 2.39
CA THR A 69 9.97 -11.37 3.85
C THR A 69 8.58 -10.92 4.28
N TYR A 70 7.94 -11.72 5.13
CA TYR A 70 6.66 -11.38 5.75
C TYR A 70 6.81 -11.53 7.26
N GLU A 71 6.97 -10.40 7.95
CA GLU A 71 7.22 -10.36 9.38
C GLU A 71 5.96 -9.84 10.09
N ARG A 72 5.31 -10.72 10.86
CA ARG A 72 4.10 -10.41 11.63
C ARG A 72 4.43 -9.56 12.85
N LEU A 73 3.79 -8.41 12.94
CA LEU A 73 3.97 -7.41 14.01
C LEU A 73 2.75 -7.31 14.94
N ASP A 74 1.63 -7.96 14.62
CA ASP A 74 0.39 -7.96 15.41
C ASP A 74 0.47 -8.71 16.74
N GLN A 75 1.62 -9.31 17.03
CA GLN A 75 1.97 -9.81 18.37
C GLN A 75 2.53 -8.71 19.28
N TYR A 76 2.99 -7.59 18.72
CA TYR A 76 3.60 -6.47 19.44
C TYR A 76 2.72 -5.22 19.42
N VAL A 77 1.86 -5.07 18.40
CA VAL A 77 0.98 -3.91 18.23
C VAL A 77 -0.44 -4.39 17.99
N ASP A 78 -1.33 -4.11 18.91
CA ASP A 78 -2.74 -4.51 18.90
C ASP A 78 -3.69 -3.35 18.56
N TYR A 79 -3.24 -2.11 18.78
CA TYR A 79 -3.98 -0.90 18.48
C TYR A 79 -3.23 0.03 17.51
N ILE A 80 -3.96 0.64 16.57
CA ILE A 80 -3.45 1.71 15.71
C ILE A 80 -4.56 2.76 15.57
N PRO A 81 -4.35 4.04 15.97
CA PRO A 81 -5.36 5.10 15.94
C PRO A 81 -5.62 5.60 14.52
N LEU A 82 -6.27 4.75 13.72
CA LEU A 82 -6.36 4.89 12.26
C LEU A 82 -7.81 4.96 11.77
N ILE A 83 -8.04 5.91 10.87
CA ILE A 83 -9.29 6.13 10.16
C ILE A 83 -9.08 5.82 8.68
N ILE A 84 -10.07 5.20 8.05
CA ILE A 84 -10.10 4.94 6.61
C ILE A 84 -11.18 5.80 5.97
N ALA A 85 -10.77 6.77 5.15
CA ALA A 85 -11.70 7.58 4.35
C ALA A 85 -11.79 6.99 2.93
N TYR A 86 -12.87 6.28 2.64
CA TYR A 86 -13.18 5.77 1.30
C TYR A 86 -13.83 6.87 0.47
N LEU A 87 -13.25 7.19 -0.69
CA LEU A 87 -13.66 8.33 -1.50
C LEU A 87 -14.86 8.06 -2.41
N GLY A 88 -15.25 6.80 -2.62
CA GLY A 88 -16.30 6.46 -3.59
C GLY A 88 -15.91 6.62 -5.06
N VAL A 89 -14.68 7.10 -5.35
CA VAL A 89 -14.17 7.29 -6.70
C VAL A 89 -13.66 5.95 -7.25
N ARG A 90 -14.39 5.40 -8.22
CA ARG A 90 -13.98 4.19 -8.95
C ARG A 90 -12.85 4.53 -9.92
N ARG A 91 -11.90 3.60 -10.05
CA ARG A 91 -10.82 3.65 -11.03
C ARG A 91 -10.32 2.24 -11.31
N ASP A 92 -9.64 2.09 -12.43
CA ASP A 92 -8.79 0.91 -12.68
C ASP A 92 -7.40 1.12 -12.06
N SER A 93 -7.13 0.46 -10.94
CA SER A 93 -5.81 0.48 -10.28
C SER A 93 -4.71 -0.14 -11.17
N GLY A 94 -5.06 -1.08 -12.05
CA GLY A 94 -4.13 -1.72 -12.98
C GLY A 94 -3.52 -0.71 -13.95
N SER A 95 -4.33 0.19 -14.51
CA SER A 95 -3.84 1.28 -15.38
C SER A 95 -2.81 2.19 -14.69
N VAL A 96 -3.06 2.52 -13.41
CA VAL A 96 -2.16 3.37 -12.61
C VAL A 96 -0.85 2.65 -12.31
N HIS A 97 -0.92 1.38 -11.89
CA HIS A 97 0.27 0.57 -11.66
C HIS A 97 1.09 0.38 -12.94
N LYS A 98 0.44 0.10 -14.07
CA LYS A 98 1.11 -0.06 -15.36
C LYS A 98 1.88 1.19 -15.77
N LYS A 99 1.24 2.37 -15.74
CA LYS A 99 1.88 3.64 -16.08
C LYS A 99 3.05 3.96 -15.14
N PHE A 100 2.86 3.84 -13.84
CA PHE A 100 3.91 4.12 -12.85
C PHE A 100 5.09 3.16 -12.99
N ARG A 101 4.81 1.85 -13.14
CA ARG A 101 5.84 0.82 -13.33
C ARG A 101 6.64 1.08 -14.60
N SER A 102 6.00 1.42 -15.71
CA SER A 102 6.70 1.76 -16.96
C SER A 102 7.67 2.92 -16.78
N ALA A 103 7.26 4.00 -16.11
CA ALA A 103 8.13 5.14 -15.83
C ALA A 103 9.32 4.77 -14.93
N TYR A 104 9.07 4.02 -13.84
CA TYR A 104 10.13 3.52 -12.95
C TYR A 104 11.13 2.63 -13.69
N MET A 105 10.65 1.69 -14.51
CA MET A 105 11.50 0.75 -15.24
C MET A 105 12.30 1.43 -16.35
N ALA A 106 11.74 2.44 -17.00
CA ALA A 106 12.45 3.25 -17.99
C ALA A 106 13.63 4.00 -17.34
N GLU A 107 13.40 4.67 -16.20
CA GLU A 107 14.46 5.37 -15.48
C GLU A 107 15.53 4.39 -14.96
N LEU A 108 15.12 3.23 -14.42
CA LEU A 108 16.03 2.17 -13.99
C LEU A 108 16.91 1.65 -15.13
N LYS A 109 16.33 1.45 -16.33
CA LYS A 109 17.06 1.01 -17.51
C LYS A 109 18.15 2.02 -17.88
N LEU A 110 17.83 3.30 -17.92
CA LEU A 110 18.81 4.35 -18.23
C LEU A 110 19.96 4.39 -17.23
N VAL A 111 19.67 4.21 -15.93
CA VAL A 111 20.71 4.14 -14.91
C VAL A 111 21.62 2.91 -15.10
N LYS A 112 21.03 1.74 -15.37
CA LYS A 112 21.78 0.50 -15.59
C LYS A 112 22.67 0.54 -16.84
N GLU A 113 22.24 1.25 -17.88
CA GLU A 113 23.00 1.45 -19.10
C GLU A 113 24.06 2.56 -18.98
N GLY A 114 24.20 3.20 -17.82
CA GLY A 114 25.12 4.31 -17.60
C GLY A 114 24.70 5.62 -18.29
N LYS A 115 23.48 5.67 -18.84
CA LYS A 115 22.92 6.84 -19.55
C LYS A 115 22.30 7.88 -18.63
N LEU A 116 22.08 7.54 -17.36
CA LEU A 116 21.56 8.44 -16.35
C LEU A 116 22.32 8.25 -15.03
N ASP A 117 22.86 9.34 -14.49
CA ASP A 117 23.45 9.35 -13.15
C ASP A 117 22.38 8.95 -12.11
N PRO A 118 22.62 7.92 -11.27
CA PRO A 118 21.71 7.53 -10.18
C PRO A 118 21.27 8.70 -9.29
N LYS A 119 22.12 9.73 -9.09
CA LYS A 119 21.78 10.92 -8.29
C LYS A 119 20.72 11.80 -8.96
N LYS A 120 20.62 11.72 -10.29
CA LYS A 120 19.66 12.46 -11.13
C LYS A 120 18.38 11.67 -11.43
N ALA A 121 18.34 10.37 -11.12
CA ALA A 121 17.16 9.53 -11.28
C ALA A 121 16.08 9.87 -10.23
N LYS A 122 15.13 10.74 -10.61
CA LYS A 122 14.19 11.38 -9.69
C LYS A 122 13.14 10.41 -9.17
N ILE A 123 12.60 9.53 -10.02
CA ILE A 123 11.59 8.54 -9.61
C ILE A 123 12.26 7.48 -8.72
N LEU A 124 13.42 6.97 -9.10
CA LEU A 124 14.17 5.99 -8.30
C LEU A 124 14.53 6.55 -6.92
N ARG A 125 15.00 7.80 -6.87
CA ARG A 125 15.33 8.48 -5.61
C ARG A 125 14.08 8.70 -4.74
N ALA A 126 12.98 9.16 -5.32
CA ALA A 126 11.72 9.31 -4.60
C ALA A 126 11.27 7.97 -4.00
N MET A 127 11.28 6.89 -4.79
CA MET A 127 10.87 5.57 -4.33
C MET A 127 11.84 4.94 -3.32
N ARG A 128 13.13 5.28 -3.37
CA ARG A 128 14.08 4.93 -2.31
C ARG A 128 13.70 5.58 -0.98
N ILE A 129 13.29 6.85 -0.99
CA ILE A 129 12.84 7.54 0.22
C ILE A 129 11.54 6.92 0.74
N VAL A 130 10.58 6.62 -0.14
CA VAL A 130 9.36 5.88 0.20
C VAL A 130 9.70 4.55 0.89
N GLY A 131 10.65 3.77 0.35
CA GLY A 131 11.11 2.54 0.99
C GLY A 131 11.74 2.77 2.38
N LEU A 132 12.58 3.81 2.52
CA LEU A 132 13.19 4.15 3.81
C LEU A 132 12.17 4.55 4.87
N THR A 133 11.07 5.19 4.49
CA THR A 133 9.98 5.49 5.45
C THR A 133 9.31 4.22 5.98
N ALA A 134 9.25 3.12 5.21
CA ALA A 134 8.73 1.85 5.71
C ALA A 134 9.70 1.18 6.70
N VAL A 135 11.01 1.25 6.42
CA VAL A 135 12.05 0.74 7.33
C VAL A 135 12.02 1.49 8.67
N LYS A 136 11.98 2.82 8.64
CA LYS A 136 11.89 3.65 9.85
C LYS A 136 10.52 3.53 10.53
N GLY A 137 9.46 3.43 9.74
CA GLY A 137 8.09 3.33 10.23
C GLY A 137 7.86 2.08 11.06
N LYS A 138 8.63 1.00 10.81
CA LYS A 138 8.61 -0.20 11.67
C LYS A 138 9.01 0.13 13.11
N TYR A 139 10.08 0.90 13.34
CA TYR A 139 10.49 1.32 14.69
C TYR A 139 9.38 2.14 15.36
N ALA A 140 8.94 3.20 14.69
CA ALA A 140 7.89 4.07 15.24
C ALA A 140 6.58 3.34 15.53
N LEU A 141 6.21 2.35 14.71
CA LEU A 141 5.05 1.50 14.92
C LEU A 141 5.21 0.59 16.15
N LEU A 142 6.36 -0.06 16.29
CA LEU A 142 6.65 -0.97 17.42
C LEU A 142 6.82 -0.24 18.75
N GLU A 143 7.28 1.00 18.70
CA GLU A 143 7.41 1.90 19.86
C GLU A 143 6.12 2.68 20.14
N GLU A 144 5.07 2.46 19.34
CA GLU A 144 3.80 3.21 19.39
C GLU A 144 3.98 4.74 19.37
N ASN A 145 5.07 5.20 18.75
CA ASN A 145 5.37 6.60 18.56
C ASN A 145 4.53 7.14 17.38
N TRP A 146 3.27 7.44 17.67
CA TRP A 146 2.29 7.86 16.65
C TRP A 146 2.65 9.18 15.97
N GLU A 147 3.34 10.09 16.67
CA GLU A 147 3.84 11.33 16.07
C GLU A 147 4.89 11.05 14.99
N GLU A 148 5.91 10.25 15.30
CA GLU A 148 6.93 9.88 14.32
C GLU A 148 6.35 9.00 13.20
N PHE A 149 5.46 8.07 13.53
CA PHE A 149 4.77 7.25 12.55
C PHE A 149 3.95 8.10 11.57
N GLY A 150 3.19 9.07 12.08
CA GLY A 150 2.44 10.05 11.28
C GLY A 150 3.33 10.93 10.42
N ARG A 151 4.44 11.43 10.98
CA ARG A 151 5.44 12.21 10.23
C ARG A 151 6.03 11.40 9.08
N LEU A 152 6.35 10.12 9.30
CA LEU A 152 6.85 9.20 8.27
C LEU A 152 5.78 8.90 7.21
N MET A 153 4.50 8.76 7.58
CA MET A 153 3.39 8.64 6.63
C MET A 153 3.29 9.86 5.72
N ASN A 154 3.45 11.07 6.26
CA ASN A 154 3.41 12.31 5.50
C ASN A 154 4.57 12.42 4.51
N ILE A 155 5.78 12.05 4.95
CA ILE A 155 6.97 11.98 4.07
C ILE A 155 6.73 10.96 2.96
N ASN A 156 6.22 9.77 3.31
CA ASN A 156 5.90 8.72 2.35
C ASN A 156 4.94 9.24 1.27
N HIS A 157 3.79 9.80 1.67
CA HIS A 157 2.79 10.31 0.74
C HIS A 157 3.33 11.44 -0.14
N LYS A 158 4.07 12.39 0.45
CA LYS A 158 4.69 13.49 -0.30
C LYS A 158 5.56 12.97 -1.45
N TRP A 159 6.42 11.98 -1.16
CA TRP A 159 7.30 11.41 -2.19
C TRP A 159 6.57 10.51 -3.19
N VAL A 160 5.53 9.78 -2.78
CA VAL A 160 4.66 9.06 -3.73
C VAL A 160 3.96 10.04 -4.67
N ASN A 161 3.38 11.14 -4.15
CA ASN A 161 2.72 12.14 -4.96
C ASN A 161 3.68 12.81 -5.97
N ILE A 162 4.92 13.13 -5.54
CA ILE A 162 5.97 13.64 -6.44
C ILE A 162 6.35 12.61 -7.50
N ALA A 163 6.58 11.35 -7.11
CA ALA A 163 6.95 10.30 -8.04
C ALA A 163 5.85 10.06 -9.09
N MET A 164 4.58 10.11 -8.69
CA MET A 164 3.46 10.00 -9.62
C MET A 164 3.40 11.19 -10.57
N LYS A 165 3.62 12.43 -10.12
CA LYS A 165 3.71 13.58 -11.05
C LYS A 165 4.84 13.39 -12.06
N LEU A 166 6.01 12.93 -11.62
CA LEU A 166 7.14 12.63 -12.49
C LEU A 166 6.86 11.49 -13.49
N ALA A 167 6.01 10.54 -13.12
CA ALA A 167 5.52 9.49 -14.00
C ALA A 167 4.37 9.95 -14.94
N GLY A 168 4.09 11.25 -14.98
CA GLY A 168 3.11 11.85 -15.90
C GLY A 168 1.66 11.83 -15.41
N PHE A 169 1.41 11.66 -14.11
CA PHE A 169 0.08 11.80 -13.53
C PHE A 169 -0.17 13.28 -13.18
N GLU A 170 -1.10 13.93 -13.88
CA GLU A 170 -1.40 15.37 -13.74
C GLU A 170 -1.64 15.77 -12.27
N HIS A 171 -2.50 15.03 -11.57
CA HIS A 171 -2.82 15.27 -10.17
C HIS A 171 -1.98 14.43 -9.19
N GLY A 172 -0.86 13.86 -9.64
CA GLY A 172 -0.02 12.98 -8.83
C GLY A 172 -0.81 11.81 -8.23
N ALA A 173 -0.87 11.78 -6.91
CA ALA A 173 -1.65 10.81 -6.13
C ALA A 173 -3.17 10.90 -6.30
N GLY A 174 -3.69 11.89 -7.02
CA GLY A 174 -5.13 12.11 -7.27
C GLY A 174 -5.64 13.37 -6.61
N TYR A 175 -6.51 14.11 -7.31
CA TYR A 175 -7.07 15.37 -6.81
C TYR A 175 -7.81 15.17 -5.48
N TYR A 176 -8.84 14.33 -5.46
CA TYR A 176 -9.62 14.07 -4.25
C TYR A 176 -8.79 13.45 -3.12
N ASN A 177 -7.87 12.53 -3.42
CA ASN A 177 -6.96 11.98 -2.41
C ASN A 177 -6.14 13.07 -1.74
N ASN A 178 -5.51 13.95 -2.53
CA ASN A 178 -4.71 15.05 -2.00
C ASN A 178 -5.56 16.07 -1.24
N SER A 179 -6.78 16.37 -1.70
CA SER A 179 -7.72 17.26 -0.98
C SER A 179 -8.08 16.72 0.41
N VAL A 180 -8.46 15.44 0.50
CA VAL A 180 -8.81 14.79 1.78
C VAL A 180 -7.59 14.68 2.71
N ILE A 181 -6.42 14.32 2.19
CA ILE A 181 -5.17 14.26 2.97
C ILE A 181 -4.82 15.63 3.55
N ASN A 182 -4.83 16.67 2.73
CA ASN A 182 -4.52 18.02 3.19
C ASN A 182 -5.54 18.54 4.20
N TYR A 183 -6.82 18.22 4.02
CA TYR A 183 -7.86 18.57 4.98
C TYR A 183 -7.64 17.85 6.32
N ALA A 184 -7.37 16.54 6.31
CA ALA A 184 -7.10 15.77 7.52
C ALA A 184 -5.95 16.37 8.33
N LEU A 185 -4.81 16.67 7.68
CA LEU A 185 -3.63 17.24 8.32
C LEU A 185 -3.90 18.61 8.94
N ARG A 186 -4.64 19.49 8.24
CA ARG A 186 -5.05 20.80 8.79
C ARG A 186 -6.01 20.70 9.97
N ASN A 187 -6.66 19.55 10.15
CA ASN A 187 -7.64 19.31 11.21
C ASN A 187 -7.12 18.39 12.32
N GLY A 188 -5.80 18.24 12.44
CA GLY A 188 -5.17 17.56 13.58
C GLY A 188 -4.78 16.09 13.34
N ALA A 189 -4.83 15.60 12.10
CA ALA A 189 -4.23 14.29 11.80
C ALA A 189 -2.71 14.33 12.00
N LEU A 190 -2.14 13.33 12.66
CA LEU A 190 -0.69 13.13 12.79
C LEU A 190 -0.08 12.74 11.44
N GLY A 191 -0.80 11.93 10.67
CA GLY A 191 -0.36 11.48 9.34
C GLY A 191 -1.52 11.15 8.43
N ALA A 192 -1.37 11.38 7.13
CA ALA A 192 -2.37 10.97 6.14
C ALA A 192 -1.71 10.58 4.82
N LYS A 193 -2.12 9.45 4.26
CA LYS A 193 -1.58 8.94 2.99
C LYS A 193 -2.61 8.13 2.23
N LEU A 194 -2.38 7.98 0.92
CA LEU A 194 -3.13 7.02 0.12
C LEU A 194 -2.88 5.56 0.59
N SER A 195 -3.91 4.72 0.50
CA SER A 195 -3.82 3.29 0.86
C SER A 195 -3.32 2.38 -0.27
N GLY A 196 -3.67 2.70 -1.52
CA GLY A 196 -3.39 1.87 -2.71
C GLY A 196 -2.57 2.58 -3.79
N ALA A 197 -2.99 2.52 -5.05
CA ALA A 197 -2.22 3.13 -6.15
C ALA A 197 -2.44 4.66 -6.42
N GLY A 198 -3.32 5.38 -5.70
CA GLY A 198 -3.65 6.81 -5.95
C GLY A 198 -5.03 7.07 -6.62
N GLY A 199 -5.34 8.24 -7.19
CA GLY A 199 -6.47 8.50 -8.09
C GLY A 199 -7.91 8.11 -7.68
N GLY A 200 -8.18 7.73 -6.43
CA GLY A 200 -9.43 7.18 -5.93
C GLY A 200 -9.21 6.25 -4.74
N GLY A 201 -10.14 5.31 -4.52
CA GLY A 201 -10.04 4.34 -3.43
C GLY A 201 -10.11 4.99 -2.04
N SER A 202 -9.23 4.58 -1.13
CA SER A 202 -9.23 5.07 0.25
C SER A 202 -7.97 5.87 0.61
N VAL A 203 -8.15 6.83 1.51
CA VAL A 203 -7.08 7.49 2.27
C VAL A 203 -7.03 6.88 3.66
N ILE A 204 -5.83 6.62 4.16
CA ILE A 204 -5.55 6.21 5.52
C ILE A 204 -5.07 7.43 6.31
N ILE A 205 -5.68 7.67 7.46
CA ILE A 205 -5.41 8.82 8.33
C ILE A 205 -5.08 8.31 9.72
N LEU A 206 -3.93 8.73 10.25
CA LEU A 206 -3.50 8.51 11.62
C LEU A 206 -3.85 9.75 12.44
N THR A 207 -4.46 9.54 13.60
CA THR A 207 -4.78 10.58 14.58
C THR A 207 -4.07 10.28 15.89
N GLU A 208 -4.12 11.22 16.83
CA GLU A 208 -3.89 10.86 18.23
C GLU A 208 -4.98 9.90 18.70
N PRO A 209 -4.65 8.97 19.63
CA PRO A 209 -5.63 8.12 20.29
C PRO A 209 -6.83 8.92 20.81
N ASP A 210 -8.02 8.31 20.75
CA ASP A 210 -9.31 8.85 21.19
C ASP A 210 -9.85 10.04 20.37
N LYS A 211 -9.10 10.56 19.40
CA LYS A 211 -9.55 11.63 18.49
C LYS A 211 -10.17 11.12 17.19
N GLU A 212 -10.29 9.80 17.01
CA GLU A 212 -10.74 9.17 15.77
C GLU A 212 -12.14 9.63 15.38
N LYS A 213 -13.07 9.62 16.32
CA LYS A 213 -14.48 9.98 16.06
C LYS A 213 -14.62 11.43 15.62
N VAL A 214 -13.96 12.35 16.32
CA VAL A 214 -14.00 13.79 16.02
C VAL A 214 -13.46 14.07 14.62
N LEU A 215 -12.34 13.45 14.26
CA LEU A 215 -11.77 13.63 12.93
C LEU A 215 -12.59 12.94 11.84
N ALA A 216 -13.18 11.78 12.13
CA ALA A 216 -14.07 11.06 11.20
C ALA A 216 -15.28 11.92 10.79
N GLU A 217 -15.97 12.55 11.74
CA GLU A 217 -17.12 13.42 11.48
C GLU A 217 -16.74 14.61 10.58
N LYS A 218 -15.60 15.26 10.86
CA LYS A 218 -15.06 16.34 10.01
C LYS A 218 -14.78 15.86 8.60
N LEU A 219 -14.17 14.68 8.45
CA LEU A 219 -13.85 14.08 7.15
C LEU A 219 -15.11 13.74 6.35
N GLU A 220 -16.14 13.18 6.99
CA GLU A 220 -17.41 12.89 6.32
C GLU A 220 -18.06 14.16 5.76
N ASN A 221 -18.16 15.20 6.58
CA ASN A 221 -18.74 16.48 6.16
C ASN A 221 -17.93 17.12 5.02
N TYR A 222 -16.60 17.09 5.13
CA TYR A 222 -15.73 17.61 4.09
C TYR A 222 -15.85 16.83 2.76
N MET A 223 -15.83 15.50 2.80
CA MET A 223 -15.97 14.68 1.59
C MET A 223 -17.32 14.89 0.90
N LYS A 224 -18.43 15.04 1.67
CA LYS A 224 -19.73 15.44 1.13
C LYS A 224 -19.67 16.82 0.46
N SER A 225 -19.01 17.80 1.09
CA SER A 225 -18.84 19.15 0.51
C SER A 225 -18.02 19.16 -0.79
N LEU A 226 -17.17 18.16 -1.02
CA LEU A 226 -16.42 17.95 -2.27
C LEU A 226 -17.24 17.23 -3.37
N GLY A 227 -18.51 16.89 -3.11
CA GLY A 227 -19.35 16.15 -4.04
C GLY A 227 -19.10 14.64 -4.08
N LEU A 228 -18.37 14.09 -3.09
CA LEU A 228 -18.12 12.64 -3.01
C LEU A 228 -19.32 11.92 -2.38
N ALA A 229 -20.42 11.83 -3.11
CA ALA A 229 -21.70 11.30 -2.62
C ALA A 229 -21.64 9.85 -2.10
N SER A 230 -20.74 9.03 -2.64
CA SER A 230 -20.54 7.63 -2.21
C SER A 230 -19.38 7.45 -1.21
N SER A 231 -18.83 8.54 -0.68
CA SER A 231 -17.77 8.47 0.32
C SER A 231 -18.27 7.93 1.66
N LYS A 232 -17.38 7.24 2.37
CA LYS A 232 -17.64 6.67 3.70
C LYS A 232 -16.38 6.75 4.55
N VAL A 233 -16.55 6.94 5.85
CA VAL A 233 -15.46 6.84 6.83
C VAL A 233 -15.62 5.57 7.65
N TYR A 234 -14.52 4.88 7.90
CA TYR A 234 -14.47 3.66 8.70
C TYR A 234 -13.39 3.78 9.76
N PHE A 235 -13.64 3.16 10.92
CA PHE A 235 -12.63 2.96 11.95
C PHE A 235 -11.83 1.71 11.64
N PHE A 236 -10.51 1.78 11.82
CA PHE A 236 -9.63 0.65 11.56
C PHE A 236 -9.88 -0.48 12.56
N LYS A 237 -10.01 -1.69 12.03
CA LYS A 237 -9.97 -2.93 12.81
C LYS A 237 -9.03 -3.90 12.11
N LEU A 238 -8.00 -4.35 12.84
CA LEU A 238 -7.04 -5.30 12.31
C LEU A 238 -7.64 -6.71 12.25
N SER A 239 -7.62 -7.32 11.06
CA SER A 239 -7.80 -8.78 10.94
C SER A 239 -6.47 -9.48 11.18
N LYS A 240 -6.42 -10.38 12.18
CA LYS A 240 -5.23 -11.20 12.47
C LYS A 240 -5.06 -12.37 11.48
N GLU A 241 -6.10 -12.67 10.72
CA GLU A 241 -6.17 -13.88 9.89
C GLU A 241 -6.11 -13.52 8.41
N GLY A 242 -5.39 -14.35 7.65
CA GLY A 242 -5.42 -14.35 6.19
C GLY A 242 -6.56 -15.22 5.68
N ALA A 243 -6.55 -15.52 4.38
CA ALA A 243 -7.55 -16.38 3.76
C ALA A 243 -7.60 -17.77 4.42
N LYS A 244 -8.80 -18.15 4.85
CA LYS A 244 -9.13 -19.49 5.36
C LYS A 244 -10.10 -20.20 4.43
N THR A 245 -10.16 -21.52 4.56
CA THR A 245 -11.14 -22.39 3.89
C THR A 245 -11.98 -23.04 4.96
N GLU A 246 -13.29 -23.07 4.73
CA GLU A 246 -14.27 -23.71 5.59
C GLU A 246 -15.06 -24.69 4.71
N GLU A 247 -15.37 -25.87 5.25
CA GLU A 247 -16.33 -26.79 4.63
C GLU A 247 -17.74 -26.29 4.94
N ILE A 248 -18.58 -26.19 3.91
CA ILE A 248 -19.99 -25.75 4.00
C ILE A 248 -20.89 -26.97 3.86
#